data_AF-A0A3P4ATC2-F1
#
_entry.id   AF-A0A3P4ATC2-F1
#
_cell.length_a   1.000
_cell.length_b   1.000
_cell.length_c   1.000
_cell.angle_alpha   90.00
_cell.angle_beta   90.00
_cell.angle_gamma   90.00
#
_symmetry.space_group_name_H-M   'P 1'
#
loop_
_entity.id
_entity.type
_entity.pdbx_description
1 polymer ?
#
loop_
_entity_poly.entity_id
_entity_poly.type
_entity_poly.pdbx_seq_one_letter_code
_entity_poly.pdbx_strand_id
1 'polypeptide(L)'
;MILLPSLGPLHILHPRYNAATVLAILEAANPPVVYLASHSEASLAEGTWREEDPLLFHLLPWAEARGVPVVPVDREAHLKGEAEAFREALAQYPAARPHLERLAAFDRDLSALLQRPLTPERLYAPEFLGELGALYEGFVRTFGEGPATGFRARRVAGVVEALKGREGAVVADLLDFLLLLEAFPQEGPPPHRPTEAERVRALLDRAWLLKEEDDWGALVEQLFAIGSPEALYLAAQVYLASGQWEDALALMEEVFRMDFQHPGYLPGYVLARMGQLLDLAGERERALRAYRGVLALSWAPEEARAVALAGLKTPFRL
;
A
#
# COMPACT_ATOMS: atom_id res chain seq x y z
N MET A 1 0.12 4.88 -24.64
CA MET A 1 0.41 4.28 -23.32
C MET A 1 0.01 5.28 -22.25
N ILE A 2 -0.53 4.83 -21.12
CA ILE A 2 -0.82 5.68 -19.96
C ILE A 2 0.13 5.29 -18.82
N LEU A 3 0.87 6.23 -18.24
CA LEU A 3 1.61 5.95 -16.99
C LEU A 3 0.74 6.38 -15.81
N LEU A 4 0.81 5.69 -14.69
CA LEU A 4 0.11 5.99 -13.44
C LEU A 4 1.06 5.76 -12.26
N PRO A 5 1.16 6.70 -11.29
CA PRO A 5 1.92 6.47 -10.08
C PRO A 5 1.17 5.57 -9.09
N SER A 6 1.88 4.60 -8.51
CA SER A 6 1.52 4.02 -7.22
C SER A 6 2.12 4.88 -6.12
N LEU A 7 1.33 5.12 -5.07
CA LEU A 7 1.78 5.77 -3.84
C LEU A 7 2.18 4.75 -2.77
N GLY A 8 2.25 3.46 -3.14
CA GLY A 8 2.48 2.37 -2.20
C GLY A 8 1.45 2.38 -1.06
N PRO A 9 1.88 2.22 0.20
CA PRO A 9 0.97 2.28 1.35
C PRO A 9 0.24 3.63 1.52
N LEU A 10 0.75 4.71 0.92
CA LEU A 10 0.20 6.06 1.11
C LEU A 10 -1.09 6.31 0.33
N HIS A 11 -1.52 5.39 -0.55
CA HIS A 11 -2.85 5.48 -1.19
C HIS A 11 -3.99 5.69 -0.19
N ILE A 12 -3.86 5.09 1.01
CA ILE A 12 -4.84 5.19 2.09
C ILE A 12 -5.08 6.63 2.59
N LEU A 13 -4.12 7.53 2.38
CA LEU A 13 -4.21 8.93 2.81
C LEU A 13 -5.04 9.78 1.84
N HIS A 14 -5.34 9.27 0.64
CA HIS A 14 -5.85 10.08 -0.46
C HIS A 14 -7.22 9.61 -0.91
N PRO A 15 -8.32 10.16 -0.35
CA PRO A 15 -9.67 9.79 -0.73
C PRO A 15 -10.00 10.08 -2.20
N ARG A 16 -9.18 10.90 -2.86
CA ARG A 16 -9.31 11.29 -4.27
C ARG A 16 -8.24 10.67 -5.18
N TYR A 17 -7.35 9.84 -4.64
CA TYR A 17 -6.37 9.05 -5.40
C TYR A 17 -6.03 7.74 -4.67
N ASN A 18 -7.06 6.95 -4.38
CA ASN A 18 -6.91 5.66 -3.71
C ASN A 18 -6.77 4.53 -4.74
N ALA A 19 -6.66 3.28 -4.27
CA ALA A 19 -6.53 2.12 -5.14
C ALA A 19 -7.66 2.01 -6.17
N ALA A 20 -8.91 2.31 -5.79
CA ALA A 20 -10.05 2.27 -6.70
C ALA A 20 -10.00 3.37 -7.77
N THR A 21 -9.37 4.53 -7.49
CA THR A 21 -9.14 5.58 -8.49
C THR A 21 -8.22 5.08 -9.59
N VAL A 22 -7.12 4.40 -9.23
CA VAL A 22 -6.19 3.81 -10.20
C VAL A 22 -6.92 2.79 -11.08
N LEU A 23 -7.72 1.91 -10.48
CA LEU A 23 -8.51 0.92 -11.24
C LEU A 23 -9.55 1.56 -12.16
N ALA A 24 -10.22 2.62 -11.72
CA ALA A 24 -11.20 3.32 -12.54
C ALA A 24 -10.56 4.00 -13.76
N ILE A 25 -9.35 4.56 -13.60
CA ILE A 25 -8.58 5.12 -14.72
C ILE A 25 -8.15 4.01 -15.68
N LEU A 26 -7.67 2.88 -15.17
CA LEU A 26 -7.33 1.71 -16.00
C LEU A 26 -8.54 1.15 -16.75
N GLU A 27 -9.71 1.08 -16.09
CA GLU A 27 -10.97 0.69 -16.71
C GLU A 27 -11.31 1.58 -17.90
N ALA A 28 -11.26 2.90 -17.70
CA ALA A 28 -11.58 3.88 -18.74
C ALA A 28 -10.57 3.84 -19.89
N ALA A 29 -9.29 3.57 -19.61
CA ALA A 29 -8.24 3.45 -20.61
C ALA A 29 -8.31 2.12 -21.40
N ASN A 30 -8.96 1.09 -20.86
CA ASN A 30 -9.08 -0.25 -21.43
C ASN A 30 -7.76 -0.77 -22.04
N PRO A 31 -6.65 -0.82 -21.26
CA PRO A 31 -5.36 -1.15 -21.81
C PRO A 31 -5.27 -2.64 -22.19
N PRO A 32 -4.59 -2.98 -23.30
CA PRO A 32 -4.36 -4.39 -23.67
C PRO A 32 -3.40 -5.13 -22.73
N VAL A 33 -2.65 -4.40 -21.90
CA VAL A 33 -1.65 -4.92 -20.95
C VAL A 33 -1.33 -3.85 -19.90
N VAL A 34 -1.07 -4.27 -18.67
CA VAL A 34 -0.55 -3.41 -17.59
C VAL A 34 0.89 -3.80 -17.30
N TYR A 35 1.81 -2.85 -17.40
CA TYR A 35 3.21 -3.01 -17.04
C TYR A 35 3.46 -2.53 -15.61
N LEU A 36 4.12 -3.34 -14.80
CA LEU A 36 4.58 -2.93 -13.48
C LEU A 36 6.05 -2.52 -13.58
N ALA A 37 6.28 -1.20 -13.66
CA ALA A 37 7.59 -0.63 -13.91
C ALA A 37 8.55 -0.68 -12.71
N SER A 38 8.00 -0.87 -11.51
CA SER A 38 8.78 -0.90 -10.26
C SER A 38 8.87 -2.30 -9.64
N HIS A 39 8.36 -3.33 -10.34
CA HIS A 39 8.30 -4.71 -9.84
C HIS A 39 8.95 -5.68 -10.82
N SER A 40 9.61 -6.71 -10.28
CA SER A 40 10.19 -7.82 -11.04
C SER A 40 9.28 -9.05 -11.04
N GLU A 41 9.58 -10.00 -11.93
CA GLU A 41 8.94 -11.32 -11.95
C GLU A 41 9.15 -12.07 -10.63
N ALA A 42 10.35 -12.00 -10.05
CA ALA A 42 10.65 -12.59 -8.75
C ALA A 42 9.82 -11.94 -7.63
N SER A 43 9.72 -10.61 -7.59
CA SER A 43 8.89 -9.89 -6.61
C SER A 43 7.43 -10.34 -6.67
N LEU A 44 6.85 -10.49 -7.87
CA LEU A 44 5.49 -10.99 -8.04
C LEU A 44 5.32 -12.45 -7.60
N ALA A 45 6.26 -13.32 -7.96
CA ALA A 45 6.21 -14.74 -7.65
C ALA A 45 6.38 -15.02 -6.14
N GLU A 46 7.33 -14.33 -5.50
CA GLU A 46 7.64 -14.45 -4.07
C GLU A 46 6.65 -13.64 -3.21
N GLY A 47 6.06 -12.61 -3.80
CA GLY A 47 5.06 -11.76 -3.18
C GLY A 47 5.62 -10.71 -2.24
N THR A 48 6.85 -10.24 -2.46
CA THR A 48 7.46 -9.15 -1.67
C THR A 48 6.69 -7.83 -1.84
N TRP A 49 6.04 -7.66 -2.99
CA TRP A 49 5.17 -6.52 -3.28
C TRP A 49 4.03 -6.33 -2.27
N ARG A 50 3.65 -7.36 -1.49
CA ARG A 50 2.52 -7.29 -0.56
C ARG A 50 2.73 -6.26 0.56
N GLU A 51 3.97 -6.01 0.94
CA GLU A 51 4.32 -4.98 1.92
C GLU A 51 4.70 -3.65 1.22
N GLU A 52 5.28 -3.72 0.01
CA GLU A 52 5.76 -2.54 -0.72
C GLU A 52 4.66 -1.74 -1.44
N ASP A 53 3.67 -2.44 -2.02
CA ASP A 53 2.69 -1.86 -2.92
C ASP A 53 1.28 -2.46 -2.74
N PRO A 54 0.56 -2.06 -1.68
CA PRO A 54 -0.77 -2.59 -1.39
C PRO A 54 -1.82 -2.34 -2.48
N LEU A 55 -1.57 -1.43 -3.44
CA LEU A 55 -2.40 -1.27 -4.64
C LEU A 55 -2.59 -2.61 -5.38
N LEU A 56 -1.56 -3.47 -5.38
CA LEU A 56 -1.59 -4.73 -6.11
C LEU A 56 -2.57 -5.76 -5.54
N PHE A 57 -2.99 -5.62 -4.28
CA PHE A 57 -4.11 -6.41 -3.74
C PHE A 57 -5.43 -6.14 -4.47
N HIS A 58 -5.54 -4.99 -5.14
CA HIS A 58 -6.71 -4.59 -5.92
C HIS A 58 -6.45 -4.70 -7.43
N LEU A 59 -5.26 -4.34 -7.90
CA LEU A 59 -4.91 -4.36 -9.31
C LEU A 59 -4.83 -5.78 -9.89
N LEU A 60 -4.17 -6.72 -9.20
CA LEU A 60 -3.99 -8.07 -9.74
C LEU A 60 -5.34 -8.79 -9.92
N PRO A 61 -6.25 -8.81 -8.92
CA PRO A 61 -7.59 -9.39 -9.13
C PRO A 61 -8.42 -8.65 -10.18
N TRP A 62 -8.31 -7.32 -10.26
CA TRP A 62 -8.99 -6.53 -11.29
C TRP A 62 -8.55 -6.95 -12.69
N ALA A 63 -7.24 -7.11 -12.91
CA ALA A 63 -6.65 -7.46 -14.18
C ALA A 63 -7.00 -8.91 -14.56
N GLU A 64 -6.91 -9.85 -13.62
CA GLU A 64 -7.31 -11.24 -13.79
C GLU A 64 -8.79 -11.35 -14.21
N ALA A 65 -9.69 -10.66 -13.52
CA ALA A 65 -11.13 -10.68 -13.82
C ALA A 65 -11.47 -10.13 -15.22
N ARG A 66 -10.57 -9.33 -15.82
CA ARG A 66 -10.74 -8.73 -17.16
C ARG A 66 -9.90 -9.40 -18.23
N GLY A 67 -9.11 -10.41 -17.87
CA GLY A 67 -8.15 -11.02 -18.78
C GLY A 67 -7.09 -10.06 -19.29
N VAL A 68 -6.78 -8.99 -18.54
CA VAL A 68 -5.72 -8.03 -18.87
C VAL A 68 -4.39 -8.59 -18.34
N PRO A 69 -3.40 -8.86 -19.20
CA PRO A 69 -2.10 -9.33 -18.75
C PRO A 69 -1.39 -8.28 -17.89
N VAL A 70 -0.78 -8.72 -16.79
CA VAL A 70 0.09 -7.89 -15.95
C VAL A 70 1.53 -8.37 -16.13
N VAL A 71 2.41 -7.46 -16.54
CA VAL A 71 3.80 -7.78 -16.89
C VAL A 71 4.77 -6.95 -16.05
N PRO A 72 5.54 -7.58 -15.15
CA PRO A 72 6.65 -6.89 -14.47
C PRO A 72 7.76 -6.56 -15.47
N VAL A 73 8.31 -5.34 -15.39
CA VAL A 73 9.28 -4.84 -16.36
C VAL A 73 10.66 -4.59 -15.74
N ASP A 74 10.72 -4.44 -14.43
CA ASP A 74 11.95 -4.12 -13.73
C ASP A 74 12.85 -5.36 -13.56
N ARG A 75 13.89 -5.43 -14.39
CA ARG A 75 14.87 -6.52 -14.37
C ARG A 75 15.93 -6.35 -13.28
N GLU A 76 16.03 -5.16 -12.69
CA GLU A 76 17.03 -4.81 -11.69
C GLU A 76 16.37 -4.47 -10.35
N ALA A 77 15.23 -5.12 -10.06
CA ALA A 77 14.50 -4.95 -8.80
C ALA A 77 15.35 -5.23 -7.56
N HIS A 78 16.29 -6.16 -7.65
CA HIS A 78 17.22 -6.49 -6.56
C HIS A 78 18.03 -5.27 -6.06
N LEU A 79 18.26 -4.26 -6.90
CA LEU A 79 18.99 -3.05 -6.53
C LEU A 79 18.25 -2.18 -5.50
N LYS A 80 16.92 -2.36 -5.33
CA LYS A 80 16.17 -1.76 -4.21
C LYS A 80 16.58 -2.37 -2.87
N GLY A 81 16.72 -3.69 -2.81
CA GLY A 81 17.19 -4.38 -1.60
C GLY A 81 18.62 -4.00 -1.23
N GLU A 82 19.48 -3.69 -2.21
CA GLU A 82 20.81 -3.13 -1.93
C GLU A 82 20.74 -1.75 -1.27
N ALA A 83 19.71 -0.95 -1.55
CA ALA A 83 19.51 0.34 -0.90
C ALA A 83 19.19 0.20 0.59
N GLU A 84 18.32 -0.76 0.92
CA GLU A 84 17.96 -1.07 2.29
C GLU A 84 19.17 -1.60 3.06
N ALA A 85 19.88 -2.59 2.50
CA ALA A 85 21.11 -3.11 3.09
C ALA A 85 22.19 -2.02 3.28
N PHE A 86 22.29 -1.08 2.34
CA PHE A 86 23.19 0.07 2.46
C PHE A 86 22.79 1.00 3.62
N ARG A 87 21.50 1.30 3.79
CA ARG A 87 20.99 2.12 4.90
C ARG A 87 21.26 1.44 6.25
N GLU A 88 21.02 0.14 6.34
CA GLU A 88 21.33 -0.65 7.55
C GLU A 88 22.83 -0.65 7.86
N ALA A 89 23.68 -0.82 6.85
CA ALA A 89 25.11 -0.76 7.01
C ALA A 89 25.56 0.63 7.49
N LEU A 90 25.05 1.72 6.89
CA LEU A 90 25.35 3.09 7.31
C LEU A 90 24.99 3.34 8.77
N ALA A 91 23.88 2.79 9.26
CA ALA A 91 23.43 2.95 10.65
C ALA A 91 24.45 2.40 11.68
N GLN A 92 25.31 1.47 11.27
CA GLN A 92 26.32 0.86 12.14
C GLN A 92 27.59 1.73 12.30
N TYR A 93 27.77 2.78 11.49
CA TYR A 93 28.96 3.62 11.51
C TYR A 93 28.67 5.00 12.14
N PRO A 94 29.26 5.34 13.31
CA PRO A 94 29.03 6.63 13.96
C PRO A 94 29.37 7.85 13.09
N ALA A 95 30.37 7.72 12.22
CA ALA A 95 30.77 8.77 11.28
C ALA A 95 29.73 9.04 10.18
N ALA A 96 28.80 8.12 9.93
CA ALA A 96 27.74 8.26 8.93
C ALA A 96 26.55 9.11 9.42
N ARG A 97 26.57 9.60 10.67
CA ARG A 97 25.47 10.37 11.26
C ARG A 97 25.00 11.56 10.39
N PRO A 98 25.88 12.40 9.81
CA PRO A 98 25.43 13.49 8.94
C PRO A 98 24.72 13.00 7.66
N HIS A 99 25.08 11.82 7.15
CA HIS A 99 24.42 11.21 5.99
C HIS A 99 23.05 10.66 6.37
N LEU A 100 22.92 9.99 7.53
CA LEU A 100 21.65 9.50 8.04
C LEU A 100 20.67 10.65 8.32
N GLU A 101 21.15 11.78 8.87
CA GLU A 101 20.33 12.97 9.09
C GLU A 101 19.80 13.56 7.78
N ARG A 102 20.58 13.52 6.70
CA ARG A 102 20.15 13.94 5.36
C ARG A 102 19.18 12.98 4.70
N LEU A 103 19.38 11.66 4.84
CA LEU A 103 18.42 10.65 4.39
C LEU A 103 17.07 10.88 5.08
N ALA A 104 17.09 11.05 6.41
CA ALA A 104 15.88 11.32 7.18
C ALA A 104 15.23 12.66 6.81
N ALA A 105 16.01 13.67 6.43
CA ALA A 105 15.47 14.94 5.94
C ALA A 105 14.73 14.76 4.60
N PHE A 106 15.35 14.04 3.65
CA PHE A 106 14.69 13.70 2.40
C PHE A 106 13.39 12.92 2.62
N ASP A 107 13.41 11.87 3.46
CA ASP A 107 12.23 11.07 3.74
C ASP A 107 11.11 11.91 4.39
N ARG A 108 11.45 12.84 5.29
CA ARG A 108 10.49 13.78 5.89
C ARG A 108 9.90 14.73 4.85
N ASP A 109 10.73 15.31 4.00
CA ASP A 109 10.29 16.30 3.00
C ASP A 109 9.41 15.64 1.93
N LEU A 110 9.80 14.45 1.47
CA LEU A 110 8.98 13.62 0.58
C LEU A 110 7.65 13.25 1.26
N SER A 111 7.70 12.75 2.50
CA SER A 111 6.49 12.43 3.27
C SER A 111 5.57 13.66 3.42
N ALA A 112 6.12 14.84 3.69
CA ALA A 112 5.34 16.07 3.83
C ALA A 112 4.67 16.48 2.51
N LEU A 113 5.35 16.28 1.37
CA LEU A 113 4.75 16.47 0.05
C LEU A 113 3.60 15.49 -0.20
N LEU A 114 3.80 14.22 0.16
CA LEU A 114 2.81 13.15 -0.04
C LEU A 114 1.66 13.16 0.97
N GLN A 115 1.77 13.86 2.09
CA GLN A 115 0.64 14.04 3.00
C GLN A 115 -0.37 15.10 2.50
N ARG A 116 0.00 15.91 1.50
CA ARG A 116 -0.93 16.88 0.91
C ARG A 116 -2.04 16.14 0.15
N PRO A 117 -3.27 16.68 0.06
CA PRO A 117 -4.33 16.02 -0.71
C PRO A 117 -3.94 15.85 -2.18
N LEU A 118 -3.88 14.60 -2.65
CA LEU A 118 -3.55 14.23 -4.03
C LEU A 118 -4.82 13.81 -4.79
N THR A 119 -4.88 14.22 -6.05
CA THR A 119 -5.88 13.81 -7.06
C THR A 119 -5.13 13.39 -8.32
N PRO A 120 -5.77 12.70 -9.28
CA PRO A 120 -5.14 12.39 -10.56
C PRO A 120 -4.53 13.64 -11.20
N GLU A 121 -5.29 14.73 -11.29
CA GLU A 121 -4.85 15.98 -11.92
C GLU A 121 -3.64 16.60 -11.20
N ARG A 122 -3.63 16.56 -9.86
CA ARG A 122 -2.52 17.12 -9.08
C ARG A 122 -1.21 16.37 -9.29
N LEU A 123 -1.25 15.06 -9.53
CA LEU A 123 -0.05 14.25 -9.75
C LEU A 123 0.66 14.57 -11.07
N TYR A 124 -0.05 15.17 -12.04
CA TYR A 124 0.52 15.66 -13.30
C TYR A 124 0.72 17.18 -13.34
N ALA A 125 0.33 17.88 -12.27
CA ALA A 125 0.45 19.33 -12.22
C ALA A 125 1.95 19.74 -12.26
N PRO A 126 2.35 20.70 -13.09
CA PRO A 126 3.73 21.15 -13.20
C PRO A 126 4.33 21.58 -11.85
N GLU A 127 3.52 22.17 -10.97
CA GLU A 127 3.94 22.57 -9.63
C GLU A 127 4.32 21.37 -8.77
N PHE A 128 3.50 20.32 -8.77
CA PHE A 128 3.76 19.11 -8.01
C PHE A 128 4.98 18.35 -8.56
N LEU A 129 5.05 18.16 -9.88
CA LEU A 129 6.17 17.50 -10.54
C LEU A 129 7.48 18.28 -10.34
N GLY A 130 7.42 19.62 -10.36
CA GLY A 130 8.56 20.48 -10.06
C GLY A 130 9.06 20.35 -8.62
N GLU A 131 8.14 20.35 -7.64
CA GLU A 131 8.50 20.11 -6.23
C GLU A 131 9.11 18.72 -6.02
N LEU A 132 8.48 17.67 -6.58
CA LEU A 132 8.96 16.28 -6.48
C LEU A 132 10.34 16.12 -7.15
N GLY A 133 10.51 16.71 -8.34
CA GLY A 133 11.76 16.72 -9.08
C GLY A 133 12.88 17.41 -8.32
N ALA A 134 12.63 18.58 -7.73
CA ALA A 134 13.61 19.30 -6.93
C ALA A 134 14.06 18.50 -5.69
N LEU A 135 13.13 17.82 -5.01
CA LEU A 135 13.45 16.94 -3.89
C LEU A 135 14.34 15.78 -4.34
N TYR A 136 13.98 15.10 -5.43
CA TYR A 136 14.74 13.97 -5.94
C TYR A 136 16.13 14.38 -6.46
N GLU A 137 16.24 15.49 -7.20
CA GLU A 137 17.53 16.02 -7.64
C GLU A 137 18.44 16.39 -6.46
N GLY A 138 17.90 17.03 -5.42
CA GLY A 138 18.65 17.35 -4.20
C GLY A 138 19.21 16.09 -3.52
N PHE A 139 18.44 15.02 -3.51
CA PHE A 139 18.85 13.71 -3.01
C PHE A 139 19.99 13.11 -3.85
N VAL A 140 19.83 13.07 -5.18
CA VAL A 140 20.86 12.55 -6.10
C VAL A 140 22.15 13.37 -6.03
N ARG A 141 22.07 14.71 -5.94
CA ARG A 141 23.27 15.56 -5.78
C ARG A 141 24.03 15.28 -4.48
N THR A 142 23.32 14.87 -3.43
CA THR A 142 23.90 14.60 -2.11
C THR A 142 24.56 13.23 -2.05
N PHE A 143 23.93 12.21 -2.62
CA PHE A 143 24.36 10.81 -2.46
C PHE A 143 24.97 10.20 -3.72
N GLY A 144 24.83 10.86 -4.88
CA GLY A 144 25.12 10.28 -6.18
C GLY A 144 24.08 9.22 -6.57
N GLU A 145 24.12 8.81 -7.83
CA GLU A 145 23.39 7.62 -8.27
C GLU A 145 24.11 6.37 -7.77
N GLY A 146 23.40 5.48 -7.07
CA GLY A 146 24.00 4.31 -6.43
C GLY A 146 23.10 3.63 -5.39
N PRO A 147 23.67 2.93 -4.40
CA PRO A 147 22.89 2.23 -3.39
C PRO A 147 21.91 3.12 -2.62
N ALA A 148 22.30 4.36 -2.28
CA ALA A 148 21.40 5.28 -1.57
C ALA A 148 20.14 5.65 -2.36
N THR A 149 20.21 5.68 -3.70
CA THR A 149 19.08 5.93 -4.60
C THR A 149 18.39 4.63 -5.04
N GLY A 150 18.88 3.47 -4.61
CA GLY A 150 18.47 2.17 -5.12
C GLY A 150 18.77 2.00 -6.61
N PHE A 151 19.77 2.71 -7.14
CA PHE A 151 20.11 2.73 -8.56
C PHE A 151 18.90 3.07 -9.45
N ARG A 152 18.04 3.97 -8.98
CA ARG A 152 16.76 4.30 -9.62
C ARG A 152 16.90 4.74 -11.07
N ALA A 153 17.84 5.64 -11.39
CA ALA A 153 18.02 6.10 -12.76
C ALA A 153 18.44 4.97 -13.69
N ARG A 154 19.33 4.07 -13.22
CA ARG A 154 19.73 2.88 -13.98
C ARG A 154 18.55 1.93 -14.21
N ARG A 155 17.80 1.59 -13.15
CA ARG A 155 16.63 0.71 -13.22
C ARG A 155 15.59 1.26 -14.20
N VAL A 156 15.23 2.54 -14.05
CA VAL A 156 14.24 3.18 -14.90
C VAL A 156 14.71 3.26 -16.35
N ALA A 157 15.99 3.50 -16.62
CA ALA A 157 16.52 3.43 -17.98
C ALA A 157 16.30 2.04 -18.62
N GLY A 158 16.52 0.96 -17.88
CA GLY A 158 16.22 -0.40 -18.32
C GLY A 158 14.74 -0.62 -18.63
N VAL A 159 13.85 -0.06 -17.79
CA VAL A 159 12.39 -0.10 -18.00
C VAL A 159 11.98 0.69 -19.24
N VAL A 160 12.55 1.88 -19.44
CA VAL A 160 12.31 2.71 -20.63
C VAL A 160 12.65 1.93 -21.91
N GLU A 161 13.83 1.31 -21.98
CA GLU A 161 14.20 0.49 -23.14
C GLU A 161 13.23 -0.67 -23.37
N ALA A 162 12.75 -1.32 -22.30
CA ALA A 162 11.80 -2.41 -22.41
C ALA A 162 10.41 -1.95 -22.89
N LEU A 163 10.00 -0.72 -22.58
CA LEU A 163 8.69 -0.15 -22.94
C LEU A 163 8.66 0.57 -24.29
N LYS A 164 9.81 0.89 -24.90
CA LYS A 164 9.86 1.58 -26.21
C LYS A 164 9.04 0.84 -27.27
N GLY A 165 8.16 1.59 -27.93
CA GLY A 165 7.29 1.07 -29.00
C GLY A 165 6.18 0.14 -28.52
N ARG A 166 5.96 -0.01 -27.20
CA ARG A 166 4.87 -0.80 -26.64
C ARG A 166 3.64 0.06 -26.36
N GLU A 167 2.48 -0.58 -26.42
CA GLU A 167 1.20 -0.03 -26.01
C GLU A 167 0.75 -0.69 -24.70
N GLY A 168 -0.14 -0.01 -23.95
CA GLY A 168 -0.63 -0.48 -22.65
C GLY A 168 -0.73 0.63 -21.60
N ALA A 169 -0.89 0.22 -20.35
CA ALA A 169 -0.77 1.07 -19.17
C ALA A 169 0.49 0.70 -18.39
N VAL A 170 1.07 1.63 -17.65
CA VAL A 170 2.23 1.43 -16.78
C VAL A 170 1.86 1.91 -15.39
N VAL A 171 2.11 1.09 -14.38
CA VAL A 171 2.04 1.48 -12.97
C VAL A 171 3.45 1.44 -12.40
N ALA A 172 3.88 2.53 -11.76
CA ALA A 172 5.22 2.70 -11.23
C ALA A 172 5.17 3.34 -9.84
N ASP A 173 6.11 3.01 -8.95
CA ASP A 173 6.37 3.81 -7.75
C ASP A 173 6.50 5.29 -8.12
N LEU A 174 6.08 6.20 -7.24
CA LEU A 174 6.01 7.62 -7.54
C LEU A 174 7.34 8.23 -8.03
N LEU A 175 8.48 7.81 -7.49
CA LEU A 175 9.78 8.34 -7.91
C LEU A 175 10.26 7.69 -9.22
N ASP A 176 9.92 6.43 -9.46
CA ASP A 176 10.14 5.79 -10.77
C ASP A 176 9.23 6.43 -11.85
N PHE A 177 7.99 6.75 -11.49
CA PHE A 177 7.02 7.47 -12.33
C PHE A 177 7.54 8.84 -12.77
N LEU A 178 8.14 9.61 -11.86
CA LEU A 178 8.76 10.90 -12.19
C LEU A 178 9.77 10.77 -13.34
N LEU A 179 10.67 9.77 -13.26
CA LEU A 179 11.68 9.54 -14.30
C LEU A 179 11.08 8.95 -15.58
N LEU A 180 10.05 8.12 -15.48
CA LEU A 180 9.33 7.61 -16.65
C LEU A 180 8.60 8.72 -17.42
N LEU A 181 8.08 9.74 -16.73
CA LEU A 181 7.46 10.91 -17.36
C LEU A 181 8.45 11.69 -18.23
N GLU A 182 9.74 11.73 -17.88
CA GLU A 182 10.76 12.37 -18.72
C GLU A 182 10.94 11.64 -20.05
N ALA A 183 10.90 10.29 -20.03
CA ALA A 183 11.04 9.45 -21.21
C ALA A 183 9.75 9.33 -22.04
N PHE A 184 8.59 9.38 -21.38
CA PHE A 184 7.26 9.32 -22.00
C PHE A 184 6.38 10.47 -21.51
N PRO A 185 6.59 11.71 -22.00
CA PRO A 185 5.82 12.87 -21.56
C PRO A 185 4.31 12.70 -21.82
N GLN A 186 3.50 13.00 -20.81
CA GLN A 186 2.04 12.95 -20.89
C GLN A 186 1.41 13.98 -19.93
N GLU A 187 0.23 14.49 -20.30
CA GLU A 187 -0.57 15.42 -19.48
C GLU A 187 -1.37 14.71 -18.37
N GLY A 188 -1.34 13.37 -18.35
CA GLY A 188 -2.08 12.54 -17.41
C GLY A 188 -3.39 11.98 -17.97
N PRO A 189 -4.16 11.25 -17.16
CA PRO A 189 -5.48 10.77 -17.53
C PRO A 189 -6.45 11.95 -17.75
N PRO A 190 -7.52 11.76 -18.55
CA PRO A 190 -8.59 12.76 -18.66
C PRO A 190 -9.22 13.03 -17.28
N PRO A 191 -9.84 14.21 -17.07
CA PRO A 191 -10.46 14.57 -15.79
C PRO A 191 -11.38 13.47 -15.28
N HIS A 192 -11.08 12.98 -14.08
CA HIS A 192 -11.72 11.79 -13.53
C HIS A 192 -12.86 12.16 -12.59
N ARG A 193 -14.05 11.60 -12.83
CA ARG A 193 -15.18 11.74 -11.91
C ARG A 193 -15.18 10.57 -10.93
N PRO A 194 -15.19 10.83 -9.61
CA PRO A 194 -15.21 9.77 -8.62
C PRO A 194 -16.41 8.85 -8.82
N THR A 195 -16.10 7.57 -8.74
CA THR A 195 -17.05 6.47 -8.78
C THR A 195 -17.49 6.09 -7.36
N GLU A 196 -18.55 5.28 -7.28
CA GLU A 196 -18.99 4.73 -6.00
C GLU A 196 -17.92 3.81 -5.38
N ALA A 197 -17.17 3.07 -6.20
CA ALA A 197 -16.07 2.23 -5.73
C ALA A 197 -14.97 3.06 -5.04
N GLU A 198 -14.66 4.25 -5.57
CA GLU A 198 -13.70 5.17 -4.95
C GLU A 198 -14.20 5.74 -3.64
N ARG A 199 -15.49 6.07 -3.55
CA ARG A 199 -16.12 6.53 -2.30
C ARG A 199 -16.05 5.44 -1.23
N VAL A 200 -16.40 4.20 -1.58
CA VAL A 200 -16.34 3.04 -0.69
C VAL A 200 -14.90 2.80 -0.22
N ARG A 201 -13.93 2.76 -1.15
CA ARG A 201 -12.52 2.56 -0.79
C ARG A 201 -12.00 3.68 0.11
N ALA A 202 -12.34 4.94 -0.18
CA ALA A 202 -11.96 6.08 0.65
C ALA A 202 -12.51 5.98 2.09
N LEU A 203 -13.73 5.45 2.26
CA LEU A 203 -14.31 5.22 3.58
C LEU A 203 -13.57 4.12 4.34
N LEU A 204 -13.28 2.99 3.69
CA LEU A 204 -12.53 1.90 4.27
C LEU A 204 -11.10 2.35 4.65
N ASP A 205 -10.46 3.11 3.77
CA ASP A 205 -9.13 3.70 4.00
C ASP A 205 -9.14 4.65 5.21
N ARG A 206 -10.18 5.48 5.34
CA ARG A 206 -10.34 6.34 6.50
C ARG A 206 -10.50 5.52 7.79
N ALA A 207 -11.30 4.46 7.77
CA ALA A 207 -11.49 3.60 8.93
C ALA A 207 -10.23 2.81 9.31
N TRP A 208 -9.38 2.44 8.33
CA TRP A 208 -8.06 1.86 8.61
C TRP A 208 -7.13 2.82 9.35
N LEU A 209 -7.18 4.12 9.03
CA LEU A 209 -6.40 5.14 9.73
C LEU A 209 -6.89 5.39 11.16
N LEU A 210 -8.18 5.13 11.42
CA LEU A 210 -8.83 5.21 12.73
C LEU A 210 -8.44 6.45 13.52
N LYS A 211 -8.68 7.64 12.94
CA LYS A 211 -8.23 8.88 13.57
C LYS A 211 -9.18 9.31 14.68
N GLU A 212 -8.63 9.87 15.75
CA GLU A 212 -9.40 10.31 16.92
C GLU A 212 -10.36 11.46 16.59
N GLU A 213 -10.05 12.29 15.59
CA GLU A 213 -10.91 13.40 15.18
C GLU A 213 -12.15 12.99 14.35
N ASP A 214 -12.30 11.70 14.03
CA ASP A 214 -13.42 11.21 13.22
C ASP A 214 -14.72 11.11 14.02
N ASP A 215 -15.84 11.36 13.32
CA ASP A 215 -17.16 10.95 13.82
C ASP A 215 -17.29 9.44 13.67
N TRP A 216 -16.90 8.71 14.72
CA TRP A 216 -16.92 7.26 14.77
C TRP A 216 -18.33 6.68 14.60
N GLY A 217 -19.37 7.38 15.07
CA GLY A 217 -20.76 6.95 14.89
C GLY A 217 -21.16 6.97 13.42
N ALA A 218 -20.96 8.11 12.76
CA ALA A 218 -21.24 8.26 11.33
C ALA A 218 -20.37 7.34 10.46
N LEU A 219 -19.13 7.07 10.88
CA LEU A 219 -18.24 6.14 10.19
C LEU A 219 -18.78 4.70 10.26
N VAL A 220 -19.16 4.23 11.45
CA VAL A 220 -19.70 2.88 11.67
C VAL A 220 -21.00 2.67 10.89
N GLU A 221 -21.92 3.65 10.88
CA GLU A 221 -23.15 3.58 10.09
C GLU A 221 -22.86 3.37 8.59
N GLN A 222 -21.90 4.10 8.04
CA GLN A 222 -21.53 3.96 6.64
C GLN A 222 -20.80 2.64 6.35
N LEU A 223 -20.00 2.11 7.28
CA LEU A 223 -19.36 0.80 7.15
C LEU A 223 -20.41 -0.33 7.16
N PHE A 224 -21.41 -0.25 8.03
CA PHE A 224 -22.53 -1.20 8.02
C PHE A 224 -23.33 -1.15 6.72
N ALA A 225 -23.51 0.04 6.14
CA ALA A 225 -24.17 0.18 4.85
C ALA A 225 -23.39 -0.49 3.70
N ILE A 226 -22.06 -0.61 3.80
CA ILE A 226 -21.25 -1.39 2.85
C ILE A 226 -21.43 -2.90 3.10
N GLY A 227 -21.36 -3.33 4.36
CA GLY A 227 -21.61 -4.72 4.77
C GLY A 227 -20.60 -5.75 4.25
N SER A 228 -19.45 -5.32 3.72
CA SER A 228 -18.38 -6.24 3.30
C SER A 228 -17.61 -6.76 4.52
N PRO A 229 -16.93 -7.91 4.42
CA PRO A 229 -16.11 -8.42 5.52
C PRO A 229 -15.06 -7.42 6.00
N GLU A 230 -14.43 -6.68 5.08
CA GLU A 230 -13.49 -5.61 5.42
C GLU A 230 -14.19 -4.47 6.17
N ALA A 231 -15.38 -4.04 5.73
CA ALA A 231 -16.12 -2.96 6.38
C ALA A 231 -16.55 -3.33 7.80
N LEU A 232 -17.04 -4.56 8.01
CA LEU A 232 -17.43 -5.06 9.32
C LEU A 232 -16.22 -5.28 10.23
N TYR A 233 -15.09 -5.76 9.70
CA TYR A 233 -13.83 -5.82 10.44
C TYR A 233 -13.41 -4.42 10.92
N LEU A 234 -13.49 -3.41 10.04
CA LEU A 234 -13.15 -2.02 10.38
C LEU A 234 -14.10 -1.42 11.41
N ALA A 235 -15.40 -1.69 11.29
CA ALA A 235 -16.37 -1.28 12.31
C ALA A 235 -16.05 -1.91 13.68
N ALA A 236 -15.60 -3.17 13.71
CA ALA A 236 -15.16 -3.80 14.96
C ALA A 236 -13.94 -3.09 15.56
N GLN A 237 -13.02 -2.58 14.73
CA GLN A 237 -11.90 -1.77 15.20
C GLN A 237 -12.33 -0.43 15.78
N VAL A 238 -13.36 0.21 15.21
CA VAL A 238 -13.94 1.44 15.78
C VAL A 238 -14.56 1.16 17.16
N TYR A 239 -15.31 0.07 17.30
CA TYR A 239 -15.86 -0.34 18.60
C TYR A 239 -14.74 -0.61 19.62
N LEU A 240 -13.68 -1.30 19.20
CA LEU A 240 -12.54 -1.58 20.06
C LEU A 240 -11.82 -0.31 20.52
N ALA A 241 -11.57 0.65 19.61
CA ALA A 241 -10.99 1.94 19.96
C ALA A 241 -11.89 2.78 20.90
N SER A 242 -13.20 2.55 20.84
CA SER A 242 -14.19 3.15 21.75
C SER A 242 -14.31 2.42 23.10
N GLY A 243 -13.51 1.37 23.34
CA GLY A 243 -13.59 0.55 24.56
C GLY A 243 -14.74 -0.45 24.61
N GLN A 244 -15.51 -0.59 23.53
CA GLN A 244 -16.64 -1.53 23.40
C GLN A 244 -16.15 -2.87 22.82
N TRP A 245 -15.33 -3.58 23.58
CA TRP A 245 -14.67 -4.79 23.10
C TRP A 245 -15.64 -5.98 22.93
N GLU A 246 -16.73 -6.03 23.69
CA GLU A 246 -17.78 -7.05 23.53
C GLU A 246 -18.50 -6.90 22.19
N ASP A 247 -18.84 -5.66 21.81
CA ASP A 247 -19.46 -5.36 20.50
C ASP A 247 -18.49 -5.64 19.36
N ALA A 248 -17.21 -5.30 19.54
CA ALA A 248 -16.16 -5.65 18.59
C ALA A 248 -16.04 -7.19 18.41
N LEU A 249 -16.10 -7.96 19.50
CA LEU A 249 -16.07 -9.43 19.44
C LEU A 249 -17.28 -9.99 18.70
N ALA A 250 -18.49 -9.53 19.04
CA ALA A 250 -19.72 -9.98 18.37
C ALA A 250 -19.66 -9.73 16.86
N LEU A 251 -19.18 -8.57 16.45
CA LEU A 251 -19.02 -8.23 15.04
C LEU A 251 -17.91 -9.05 14.36
N MET A 252 -16.79 -9.28 15.04
CA MET A 252 -15.74 -10.16 14.54
C MET A 252 -16.21 -11.61 14.34
N GLU A 253 -17.10 -12.11 15.18
CA GLU A 253 -17.73 -13.42 15.00
C GLU A 253 -18.68 -13.46 13.79
N GLU A 254 -19.25 -12.32 13.40
CA GLU A 254 -19.97 -12.18 12.13
C GLU A 254 -19.03 -12.23 10.94
N VAL A 255 -17.95 -11.45 10.95
CA VAL A 255 -16.93 -11.48 9.89
C VAL A 255 -16.39 -12.91 9.69
N PHE A 256 -16.15 -13.64 10.78
CA PHE A 256 -15.64 -15.02 10.72
C PHE A 256 -16.60 -16.01 10.03
N ARG A 257 -17.89 -15.68 9.92
CA ARG A 257 -18.91 -16.47 9.20
C ARG A 257 -19.02 -16.09 7.72
N MET A 258 -18.36 -15.02 7.28
CA MET A 258 -18.33 -14.55 5.89
C MET A 258 -17.12 -15.09 5.13
N ASP A 259 -17.08 -14.85 3.83
CA ASP A 259 -15.87 -15.03 3.02
C ASP A 259 -14.99 -13.77 3.08
N PHE A 260 -13.95 -13.80 3.91
CA PHE A 260 -13.02 -12.70 4.13
C PHE A 260 -11.65 -12.93 3.46
N GLN A 261 -11.57 -13.80 2.43
CA GLN A 261 -10.31 -14.10 1.73
C GLN A 261 -9.76 -12.90 0.94
N HIS A 262 -10.64 -11.96 0.56
CA HIS A 262 -10.29 -10.77 -0.19
C HIS A 262 -10.60 -9.49 0.59
N PRO A 263 -9.70 -8.48 0.54
CA PRO A 263 -8.35 -8.53 -0.04
C PRO A 263 -7.39 -9.44 0.75
N GLY A 264 -6.31 -9.90 0.12
CA GLY A 264 -5.45 -10.97 0.66
C GLY A 264 -4.77 -10.68 2.01
N TYR A 265 -4.75 -9.42 2.46
CA TYR A 265 -4.31 -9.04 3.82
C TYR A 265 -5.35 -9.25 4.91
N LEU A 266 -6.64 -9.24 4.56
CA LEU A 266 -7.74 -9.26 5.52
C LEU A 266 -7.73 -10.51 6.41
N PRO A 267 -7.49 -11.74 5.89
CA PRO A 267 -7.47 -12.93 6.74
C PRO A 267 -6.49 -12.88 7.90
N GLY A 268 -5.28 -12.39 7.66
CA GLY A 268 -4.26 -12.26 8.71
C GLY A 268 -4.72 -11.33 9.82
N TYR A 269 -5.23 -10.16 9.44
CA TYR A 269 -5.74 -9.16 10.39
C TYR A 269 -6.97 -9.64 11.16
N VAL A 270 -7.93 -10.26 10.47
CA VAL A 270 -9.15 -10.81 11.10
C VAL A 270 -8.79 -11.85 12.15
N LEU A 271 -7.93 -12.82 11.81
CA LEU A 271 -7.53 -13.89 12.72
C LEU A 271 -6.70 -13.37 13.90
N ALA A 272 -5.77 -12.45 13.66
CA ALA A 272 -4.97 -11.85 14.72
C ALA A 272 -5.85 -11.08 15.70
N ARG A 273 -6.78 -10.26 15.20
CA ARG A 273 -7.70 -9.46 16.03
C ARG A 273 -8.70 -10.33 16.78
N MET A 274 -9.26 -11.33 16.12
CA MET A 274 -10.13 -12.33 16.75
C MET A 274 -9.44 -12.99 17.94
N GLY A 275 -8.17 -13.39 17.78
CA GLY A 275 -7.39 -13.95 18.88
C GLY A 275 -7.29 -13.00 20.08
N GLN A 276 -7.00 -11.71 19.83
CA GLN A 276 -6.91 -10.71 20.90
C GLN A 276 -8.23 -10.54 21.65
N LEU A 277 -9.34 -10.41 20.93
CA LEU A 277 -10.67 -10.26 21.54
C LEU A 277 -11.09 -11.51 22.33
N LEU A 278 -10.74 -12.70 21.85
CA LEU A 278 -10.99 -13.95 22.57
C LEU A 278 -10.14 -14.07 23.84
N ASP A 279 -8.90 -13.59 23.84
CA ASP A 279 -8.08 -13.49 25.05
C ASP A 279 -8.74 -12.55 26.08
N LEU A 280 -9.28 -11.41 25.64
CA LEU A 280 -10.04 -10.49 26.51
C LEU A 280 -11.30 -11.15 27.10
N ALA A 281 -11.99 -11.97 26.30
CA ALA A 281 -13.16 -12.74 26.73
C ALA A 281 -12.80 -13.94 27.65
N GLY A 282 -11.51 -14.21 27.90
CA GLY A 282 -11.06 -15.38 28.65
C GLY A 282 -11.14 -16.70 27.88
N GLU A 283 -11.40 -16.66 26.58
CA GLU A 283 -11.55 -17.82 25.70
C GLU A 283 -10.22 -18.28 25.10
N ARG A 284 -9.26 -18.56 25.99
CA ARG A 284 -7.85 -18.78 25.62
C ARG A 284 -7.64 -19.85 24.56
N GLU A 285 -8.34 -20.98 24.65
CA GLU A 285 -8.19 -22.06 23.67
C GLU A 285 -8.64 -21.65 22.26
N ARG A 286 -9.67 -20.81 22.14
CA ARG A 286 -10.08 -20.26 20.84
C ARG A 286 -9.08 -19.21 20.36
N ALA A 287 -8.58 -18.35 21.26
CA ALA A 287 -7.57 -17.36 20.92
C ALA A 287 -6.30 -18.00 20.34
N LEU A 288 -5.80 -19.06 21.00
CA LEU A 288 -4.65 -19.84 20.52
C LEU A 288 -4.89 -20.45 19.14
N ARG A 289 -6.10 -20.93 18.85
CA ARG A 289 -6.45 -21.42 17.51
C ARG A 289 -6.43 -20.30 16.47
N ALA A 290 -6.95 -19.12 16.79
CA ALA A 290 -6.91 -17.97 15.90
C ALA A 290 -5.48 -17.55 15.57
N TYR A 291 -4.59 -17.45 16.57
CA TYR A 291 -3.18 -17.12 16.35
C TYR A 291 -2.43 -18.17 15.53
N ARG A 292 -2.65 -19.47 15.81
CA ARG A 292 -2.11 -20.54 14.96
C ARG A 292 -2.65 -20.45 13.54
N GLY A 293 -3.91 -20.05 13.37
CA GLY A 293 -4.54 -19.78 12.09
C GLY A 293 -3.76 -18.73 11.27
N VAL A 294 -3.38 -17.60 11.89
CA VAL A 294 -2.55 -16.57 11.22
C VAL A 294 -1.26 -17.18 10.67
N LEU A 295 -0.56 -17.99 11.48
CA LEU A 295 0.72 -18.59 11.11
C LEU A 295 0.58 -19.74 10.09
N ALA A 296 -0.64 -20.25 9.89
CA ALA A 296 -0.94 -21.28 8.92
C ALA A 296 -1.36 -20.73 7.54
N LEU A 297 -1.59 -19.41 7.43
CA LEU A 297 -1.88 -18.77 6.15
C LEU A 297 -0.66 -18.86 5.22
N SER A 298 -0.91 -18.98 3.91
CA SER A 298 0.14 -18.93 2.88
C SER A 298 0.91 -17.61 2.91
N TRP A 299 0.24 -16.53 3.30
CA TRP A 299 0.82 -15.25 3.63
C TRP A 299 -0.09 -14.49 4.61
N ALA A 300 0.51 -13.68 5.48
CA ALA A 300 -0.18 -12.75 6.36
C ALA A 300 0.69 -11.51 6.58
N PRO A 301 0.10 -10.31 6.76
CA PRO A 301 0.84 -9.09 7.06
C PRO A 301 1.80 -9.27 8.22
N GLU A 302 2.97 -8.62 8.17
CA GLU A 302 3.99 -8.73 9.21
C GLU A 302 3.44 -8.40 10.60
N GLU A 303 2.64 -7.35 10.73
CA GLU A 303 2.03 -6.92 11.99
C GLU A 303 1.08 -7.99 12.54
N ALA A 304 0.27 -8.61 11.68
CA ALA A 304 -0.63 -9.68 12.07
C ALA A 304 0.15 -10.92 12.57
N ARG A 305 1.25 -11.26 11.89
CA ARG A 305 2.15 -12.36 12.30
C ARG A 305 2.82 -12.05 13.63
N ALA A 306 3.29 -10.82 13.83
CA ALA A 306 3.90 -10.38 15.08
C ALA A 306 2.91 -10.46 16.25
N VAL A 307 1.67 -9.99 16.05
CA VAL A 307 0.57 -10.11 17.03
C VAL A 307 0.30 -11.57 17.36
N ALA A 308 0.19 -12.45 16.35
CA ALA A 308 -0.05 -13.87 16.57
C ALA A 308 1.07 -14.54 17.38
N LEU A 309 2.34 -14.25 17.04
CA LEU A 309 3.50 -14.77 17.78
C LEU A 309 3.53 -14.29 19.23
N ALA A 310 3.17 -13.02 19.47
CA ALA A 310 3.06 -12.48 20.82
C ALA A 310 1.91 -13.16 21.59
N GLY A 311 0.73 -13.28 20.98
CA GLY A 311 -0.46 -13.88 21.56
C GLY A 311 -0.29 -15.36 21.92
N LEU A 312 0.50 -16.12 21.16
CA LEU A 312 0.84 -17.50 21.50
C LEU A 312 1.68 -17.62 22.77
N LYS A 313 2.55 -16.64 23.04
CA LYS A 313 3.40 -16.62 24.24
C LYS A 313 2.64 -16.14 25.47
N THR A 314 1.90 -15.05 25.31
CA THR A 314 1.23 -14.36 26.42
C THR A 314 -0.16 -13.92 25.98
N PRO A 315 -1.22 -14.20 26.78
CA PRO A 315 -2.55 -13.71 26.46
C PRO A 315 -2.61 -12.19 26.51
N PHE A 316 -3.31 -11.58 25.56
CA PHE A 316 -3.58 -10.14 25.59
C PHE A 316 -4.59 -9.77 26.68
N ARG A 317 -4.43 -8.58 27.25
CA ARG A 317 -5.27 -8.00 28.32
C ARG A 317 -5.44 -6.51 28.05
N LEU A 318 -6.53 -5.91 28.54
CA LEU A 318 -6.74 -4.46 28.58
C LEU A 318 -5.70 -3.77 29.49
#